data_AF-A0A9D4JMS1-F1
#
_entry.id   AF-A0A9D4JMS1-F1
#
_cell.length_a   1.000
_cell.length_b   1.000
_cell.length_c   1.000
_cell.angle_alpha   90.00
_cell.angle_beta   90.00
_cell.angle_gamma   90.00
#
_symmetry.space_group_name_H-M   'P 1'
#
loop_
_entity.id
_entity.type
_entity.pdbx_description
1 polymer ?
#
loop_
_entity_poly.entity_id
_entity_poly.type
_entity_poly.pdbx_seq_one_letter_code
_entity_poly.pdbx_strand_id
1 'polypeptide(L)'
;MSHFEDCAELSYWDYRTKVLVLASSFRGEARNFYMGLSESERRDYETLTFRLSHRFGSSKHQNLWLSKFENRRRMRGEYIAS
;
A
#
# COMPACT_ATOMS: atom_id res chain seq x y z
N MET A 1 3.09 5.51 2.18
CA MET A 1 2.27 6.07 1.08
C MET A 1 3.11 6.72 -0.01
N SER A 2 4.24 7.38 0.29
CA SER A 2 5.16 7.99 -0.72
C SER A 2 5.39 7.14 -1.98
N HIS A 3 5.90 5.92 -1.84
CA HIS A 3 6.21 5.04 -2.98
C HIS A 3 5.00 4.72 -3.88
N PHE A 4 3.77 4.65 -3.35
CA PHE A 4 2.60 4.37 -4.18
C PHE A 4 2.24 5.58 -5.05
N GLU A 5 2.34 6.78 -4.50
CA GLU A 5 2.10 8.02 -5.26
C GLU A 5 3.18 8.24 -6.30
N ASP A 6 4.45 7.99 -5.96
CA ASP A 6 5.56 8.08 -6.92
C ASP A 6 5.35 7.12 -8.12
N CYS A 7 4.95 5.88 -7.85
CA CYS A 7 4.60 4.92 -8.92
C CYS A 7 3.39 5.38 -9.74
N ALA A 8 2.39 5.95 -9.08
CA ALA A 8 1.16 6.38 -9.74
C ALA A 8 1.40 7.60 -10.64
N GLU A 9 2.26 8.53 -10.21
CA GLU A 9 2.69 9.69 -11.00
C GLU A 9 3.51 9.27 -12.22
N LEU A 10 4.55 8.44 -12.00
CA LEU A 10 5.41 7.94 -13.09
C LEU A 10 4.66 7.10 -14.12
N SER A 11 3.58 6.44 -13.70
CA SER A 11 2.76 5.60 -14.56
C SER A 11 1.52 6.32 -15.12
N TYR A 12 1.37 7.64 -14.85
CA TYR A 12 0.22 8.44 -15.25
C TYR A 12 -1.13 7.81 -14.90
N TRP A 13 -1.25 7.23 -13.70
CA TRP A 13 -2.50 6.60 -13.27
C TRP A 13 -3.58 7.65 -13.08
N ASP A 14 -4.69 7.45 -13.78
CA ASP A 14 -5.91 8.19 -13.51
C ASP A 14 -6.48 7.81 -12.13
N TYR A 15 -7.39 8.65 -11.63
CA TYR A 15 -7.97 8.50 -10.31
C TYR A 15 -8.58 7.09 -10.09
N ARG A 16 -9.26 6.55 -11.12
CA ARG A 16 -9.88 5.24 -11.08
C ARG A 16 -8.85 4.11 -11.00
N THR A 17 -7.75 4.23 -11.74
CA THR A 17 -6.64 3.28 -11.73
C THR A 17 -5.95 3.27 -10.38
N LYS A 18 -5.73 4.43 -9.76
CA LYS A 18 -5.19 4.51 -8.39
C LYS A 18 -6.03 3.72 -7.41
N VAL A 19 -7.35 3.91 -7.42
CA VAL A 19 -8.28 3.17 -6.54
C VAL A 19 -8.24 1.68 -6.82
N LEU A 20 -8.28 1.28 -8.09
CA LEU A 20 -8.30 -0.12 -8.49
C LEU A 20 -7.00 -0.84 -8.10
N VAL A 21 -5.85 -0.24 -8.39
CA VAL A 21 -4.54 -0.80 -8.03
C VAL A 21 -4.40 -0.87 -6.52
N LEU A 22 -4.80 0.17 -5.79
CA LEU A 22 -4.78 0.20 -4.33
C LEU A 22 -5.66 -0.92 -3.73
N ALA A 23 -6.90 -1.05 -4.19
CA ALA A 23 -7.82 -2.10 -3.76
C ALA A 23 -7.29 -3.51 -4.07
N SER A 24 -6.71 -3.69 -5.26
CA SER A 24 -6.12 -4.96 -5.67
C SER A 24 -4.87 -5.35 -4.87
N SER A 25 -4.21 -4.38 -4.24
CA SER A 25 -3.00 -4.58 -3.43
C SER A 25 -3.33 -5.06 -2.01
N PHE A 26 -4.58 -4.95 -1.55
CA PHE A 26 -4.95 -5.40 -0.21
C PHE A 26 -4.89 -6.91 -0.06
N ARG A 27 -4.33 -7.34 1.08
CA ARG A 27 -4.19 -8.75 1.48
C ARG A 27 -4.55 -8.88 2.96
N GLY A 28 -4.95 -10.07 3.38
CA GLY A 28 -5.23 -10.39 4.78
C GLY A 28 -6.22 -9.43 5.45
N GLU A 29 -5.85 -8.90 6.61
CA GLU A 29 -6.70 -8.01 7.41
C GLU A 29 -7.10 -6.72 6.68
N ALA A 30 -6.22 -6.16 5.83
CA ALA A 30 -6.54 -4.98 5.03
C ALA A 30 -7.64 -5.28 3.99
N ARG A 31 -7.65 -6.48 3.40
CA ARG A 31 -8.71 -6.90 2.47
C ARG A 31 -10.03 -7.10 3.21
N ASN A 32 -10.01 -7.69 4.40
CA ASN A 32 -11.21 -7.86 5.21
C ASN A 32 -11.80 -6.50 5.63
N PHE A 33 -10.95 -5.55 6.01
CA PHE A 33 -11.37 -4.18 6.29
C PHE A 33 -11.99 -3.50 5.07
N TYR A 34 -11.34 -3.60 3.91
CA TYR A 34 -11.88 -3.08 2.64
C TYR A 34 -13.25 -3.67 2.30
N MET A 35 -13.45 -4.98 2.50
CA MET A 35 -14.73 -5.66 2.27
C MET A 35 -15.82 -5.28 3.29
N GLY A 36 -15.48 -4.57 4.37
CA GLY A 36 -16.42 -4.00 5.32
C GLY A 36 -16.84 -2.55 5.03
N LEU A 37 -16.15 -1.85 4.12
CA LEU A 37 -16.46 -0.46 3.76
C LEU A 37 -17.68 -0.39 2.83
N SER A 38 -18.37 0.75 2.80
CA SER A 38 -19.45 0.99 1.83
C SER A 38 -18.91 1.19 0.40
N GLU A 39 -19.76 1.05 -0.62
CA GLU A 39 -19.36 1.17 -2.03
C GLU A 39 -18.78 2.55 -2.37
N SER A 40 -19.35 3.63 -1.79
CA SER A 40 -18.84 4.99 -1.93
C SER A 40 -17.43 5.13 -1.32
N GLU A 41 -17.23 4.59 -0.12
CA GLU A 41 -15.92 4.63 0.56
C GLU A 41 -14.85 3.77 -0.14
N ARG A 42 -15.24 2.71 -0.85
CA ARG A 42 -14.30 1.85 -1.60
C ARG A 42 -13.84 2.46 -2.91
N ARG A 43 -14.65 3.34 -3.50
CA ARG A 43 -14.43 3.91 -4.84
C ARG A 43 -13.80 5.29 -4.81
N ASP A 44 -13.81 5.94 -3.66
CA ASP A 44 -13.16 7.22 -3.44
C ASP A 44 -11.76 7.01 -2.85
N TYR A 45 -10.74 7.45 -3.58
CA TYR A 45 -9.34 7.29 -3.22
C TYR A 45 -8.99 7.98 -1.90
N GLU A 46 -9.46 9.20 -1.70
CA GLU A 46 -9.15 10.01 -0.51
C GLU A 46 -9.79 9.40 0.74
N THR A 47 -11.06 9.01 0.64
CA THR A 47 -11.80 8.37 1.72
C THR A 47 -11.20 7.02 2.05
N LEU A 48 -10.87 6.20 1.05
CA LEU A 48 -10.25 4.90 1.25
C LEU A 48 -8.89 5.01 1.95
N THR A 49 -8.04 5.92 1.48
CA THR A 49 -6.71 6.16 2.06
C THR A 49 -6.79 6.74 3.47
N PHE A 50 -7.74 7.65 3.74
CA PHE A 50 -8.03 8.17 5.08
C PHE A 50 -8.47 7.05 6.04
N ARG A 51 -9.45 6.23 5.65
CA ARG A 51 -9.96 5.12 6.47
C ARG A 51 -8.87 4.09 6.79
N LEU A 52 -8.05 3.76 5.80
CA LEU A 52 -6.91 2.85 5.98
C LEU A 52 -5.85 3.45 6.90
N SER A 53 -5.56 4.74 6.76
CA SER A 53 -4.60 5.44 7.63
C SER A 53 -5.12 5.52 9.06
N HIS A 54 -6.42 5.73 9.26
CA HIS A 54 -7.02 5.71 10.59
C HIS A 54 -7.01 4.30 11.21
N ARG A 55 -7.26 3.25 10.42
CA ARG A 55 -7.31 1.86 10.91
C ARG A 55 -5.93 1.25 11.15
N PHE A 56 -5.00 1.45 10.22
CA PHE A 56 -3.68 0.79 10.20
C PHE A 56 -2.52 1.75 10.45
N GLY A 57 -2.72 3.06 10.27
CA GLY A 57 -1.74 4.11 10.52
C GLY A 57 -1.61 4.46 12.00
N SER A 58 -1.55 3.46 12.87
CA SER A 58 -1.00 3.69 14.20
C SER A 58 0.47 4.09 14.04
N SER A 59 0.85 5.25 14.57
CA SER A 59 2.23 5.78 14.62
C SER A 59 3.27 4.80 15.20
N LYS A 60 2.84 3.65 15.73
CA LYS A 60 3.67 2.53 16.19
C LYS A 60 4.19 1.59 15.09
N HIS A 61 3.57 1.52 13.91
CA HIS A 61 3.89 0.48 12.91
C HIS A 61 4.79 0.93 11.75
N GLN A 62 5.05 2.23 11.59
CA GLN A 62 5.99 2.72 10.56
C GLN A 62 7.40 2.14 10.76
N ASN A 63 7.86 2.05 12.01
CA ASN A 63 9.15 1.46 12.35
C ASN A 63 9.22 -0.05 12.07
N LEU A 64 8.10 -0.77 12.23
CA LEU A 64 8.07 -2.22 12.04
C LEU A 64 8.11 -2.62 10.56
N TRP A 65 7.47 -1.83 9.69
CA TRP A 65 7.50 -2.06 8.24
C TRP A 65 8.85 -1.71 7.61
N LEU A 66 9.49 -0.61 8.03
CA LEU A 66 10.86 -0.28 7.61
C LEU A 66 11.86 -1.35 8.06
N SER A 67 11.78 -1.80 9.33
CA SER A 67 12.64 -2.87 9.85
C SER A 67 12.47 -4.21 9.11
N LYS A 68 11.25 -4.56 8.69
CA LYS A 68 10.99 -5.76 7.88
C LYS A 68 11.44 -5.61 6.42
N PHE A 69 11.54 -4.40 5.91
CA PHE A 69 12.03 -4.13 4.56
C PHE A 69 13.56 -4.09 4.51
N GLU A 70 14.22 -3.49 5.51
CA GLU A 70 15.68 -3.50 5.66
C GLU A 70 16.22 -4.92 5.90
N ASN A 71 15.48 -5.78 6.61
CA ASN A 71 15.84 -7.19 6.81
C ASN A 71 15.67 -8.07 5.56
N ARG A 72 15.16 -7.54 4.44
CA ARG A 72 15.13 -8.24 3.14
C ARG A 72 16.29 -7.84 2.22
N ARG A 73 17.45 -7.48 2.78
CA ARG A 73 18.68 -7.34 1.98
C ARG A 73 19.71 -8.43 2.30
N ARG A 74 19.88 -9.29 1.30
CA ARG A 74 20.88 -10.35 1.08
C ARG A 74 20.65 -11.68 1.80
N MET A 75 19.89 -12.56 1.15
CA MET A 75 20.26 -13.97 1.20
C MET A 75 21.56 -14.16 0.41
N ARG A 76 22.44 -15.00 0.95
CA ARG A 76 23.78 -15.31 0.44
C ARG A 76 23.64 -16.05 -0.91
N GLY A 77 23.99 -15.42 -2.03
CA GLY A 77 24.03 -16.10 -3.34
C GLY A 77 23.60 -15.30 -4.58
N GLU A 78 23.23 -14.03 -4.47
CA GLU A 78 22.94 -13.22 -5.66
C GLU A 78 24.25 -12.80 -6.35
N TYR A 79 24.45 -13.30 -7.57
CA TYR A 79 25.58 -12.95 -8.42
C TYR A 79 25.39 -11.54 -8.98
N ILE A 80 26.45 -10.74 -8.94
CA ILE A 80 26.51 -9.45 -9.60
C ILE A 80 26.72 -9.74 -11.09
N ALA A 81 25.72 -9.45 -11.93
CA ALA A 81 25.95 -9.39 -13.37
C ALA A 81 26.97 -8.27 -13.64
N SER A 82 28.04 -8.65 -14.34
CA SER A 82 29.27 -7.87 -14.54
C SER A 82 29.07 -6.53 -15.24
#